data_AF-A0A0R2U7I5-F1
#
_entry.id   AF-A0A0R2U7I5-F1
#
_cell.length_a   1.000
_cell.length_b   1.000
_cell.length_c   1.000
_cell.angle_alpha   90.00
_cell.angle_beta   90.00
_cell.angle_gamma   90.00
#
_symmetry.space_group_name_H-M   'P 1'
#
loop_
_entity.id
_entity.type
_entity.pdbx_description
1 polymer ?
#
loop_
_entity_poly.entity_id
_entity_poly.type
_entity_poly.pdbx_seq_one_letter_code
_entity_poly.pdbx_strand_id
1 'polypeptide(L)'
;MVALVIFPILIQPIFVIYLGAIAAAVYLSSVPKSELLNLYLAFLSRWALFVVFSIISLTYIPENTLIALFLLVYLNTTFNPKLVISQHGL
;
A
#
# COMPACT_ATOMS: atom_id res chain seq x y z
N MET A 1 -4.62 -11.60 27.23
CA MET A 1 -4.00 -12.77 26.57
C MET A 1 -4.56 -13.03 25.17
N VAL A 2 -5.88 -13.08 24.98
CA VAL A 2 -6.48 -13.34 23.65
C VAL A 2 -6.11 -12.27 22.60
N ALA A 3 -6.13 -10.98 22.97
CA ALA A 3 -5.70 -9.90 22.08
C ALA A 3 -4.23 -10.04 21.63
N LEU A 4 -3.34 -10.47 22.53
CA LEU A 4 -1.90 -10.58 22.26
C LEU A 4 -1.54 -11.70 21.26
N VAL A 5 -2.46 -12.65 21.04
CA VAL A 5 -2.30 -13.78 20.11
C VAL A 5 -3.07 -13.52 18.81
N ILE A 6 -4.30 -13.01 18.90
CA ILE A 6 -5.12 -12.68 17.71
C ILE A 6 -4.49 -11.53 16.92
N PHE A 7 -3.91 -10.55 17.63
CA PHE A 7 -3.27 -9.39 17.01
C PHE A 7 -2.16 -9.80 16.03
N PRO A 8 -1.07 -10.50 16.41
CA PRO A 8 -0.04 -10.90 15.43
C PRO A 8 -0.58 -11.83 14.32
N ILE A 9 -1.52 -12.73 14.63
CA ILE A 9 -2.05 -13.71 13.67
C ILE A 9 -2.88 -13.07 12.56
N LEU A 10 -3.64 -12.01 12.83
CA LEU A 10 -4.42 -11.31 11.80
C LEU A 10 -3.61 -10.19 11.15
N ILE A 11 -2.77 -9.49 11.92
CA ILE A 11 -1.99 -8.36 11.41
C ILE A 11 -0.95 -8.80 10.39
N GLN A 12 -0.21 -9.88 10.68
CA GLN A 12 0.90 -10.31 9.83
C GLN A 12 0.43 -10.73 8.43
N PRO A 13 -0.61 -11.57 8.25
CA PRO A 13 -1.11 -11.90 6.92
C PRO A 13 -1.67 -10.70 6.18
N ILE A 14 -2.48 -9.85 6.83
CA ILE A 14 -3.06 -8.66 6.19
C ILE A 14 -1.95 -7.72 5.71
N PHE A 15 -0.92 -7.52 6.51
CA PHE A 15 0.23 -6.68 6.15
C PHE A 15 1.06 -7.28 5.00
N VAL A 16 1.31 -8.60 5.00
CA VAL A 16 2.04 -9.26 3.91
C VAL A 16 1.27 -9.20 2.59
N ILE A 17 -0.05 -9.42 2.63
CA ILE A 17 -0.91 -9.30 1.43
C ILE A 17 -0.92 -7.85 0.95
N TYR A 18 -0.96 -6.87 1.86
CA TYR A 18 -0.88 -5.45 1.50
C TYR A 18 0.42 -5.11 0.77
N LEU A 19 1.57 -5.58 1.26
CA LEU A 19 2.86 -5.39 0.58
C LEU A 19 2.89 -6.03 -0.81
N GLY A 20 2.39 -7.27 -0.93
CA GLY A 20 2.27 -7.94 -2.23
C GLY A 20 1.37 -7.20 -3.20
N ALA A 21 0.25 -6.66 -2.71
CA ALA A 21 -0.69 -5.89 -3.52
C ALA A 21 -0.08 -4.56 -4.00
N ILE A 22 0.68 -3.86 -3.15
CA ILE A 22 1.44 -2.67 -3.56
C ILE A 22 2.47 -3.04 -4.64
N ALA A 23 3.23 -4.12 -4.45
CA ALA A 23 4.22 -4.55 -5.43
C ALA A 23 3.58 -4.87 -6.78
N ALA A 24 2.44 -5.56 -6.78
CA ALA A 24 1.67 -5.85 -7.99
C ALA A 24 1.13 -4.57 -8.65
N ALA A 25 0.61 -3.63 -7.86
CA ALA A 25 0.13 -2.34 -8.35
C ALA A 25 1.25 -1.52 -9.03
N VAL A 26 2.44 -1.47 -8.43
CA VAL A 26 3.62 -0.80 -9.00
C VAL A 26 4.10 -1.51 -10.27
N TYR A 27 4.13 -2.84 -10.28
CA TYR A 27 4.49 -3.60 -11.46
C TYR A 27 3.52 -3.33 -12.61
N LEU A 28 2.21 -3.44 -12.37
CA LEU A 28 1.19 -3.20 -13.38
C LEU A 28 1.18 -1.76 -13.88
N SER A 29 1.44 -0.77 -13.02
CA SER A 29 1.56 0.61 -13.46
C SER A 29 2.78 0.83 -14.35
N SER A 30 3.85 0.04 -14.21
CA SER A 30 5.05 0.12 -15.05
C SER A 30 4.93 -0.54 -16.43
N VAL A 31 3.88 -1.35 -16.67
CA VAL A 31 3.68 -2.05 -17.96
C VAL A 31 3.34 -1.11 -19.13
N PRO A 32 2.46 -0.10 -18.96
CA PRO A 32 2.14 0.84 -20.04
C PRO A 32 3.32 1.74 -20.40
N LYS A 33 3.54 1.93 -21.70
CA LYS A 33 4.60 2.81 -22.23
C LYS A 33 4.29 4.31 -22.09
N SER A 34 3.02 4.67 -21.92
CA SER A 34 2.61 6.07 -21.76
C SER A 34 2.77 6.51 -20.30
N GLU A 35 3.59 7.52 -20.09
CA GLU A 35 3.93 8.07 -18.77
C GLU A 35 2.69 8.53 -17.98
N LEU A 36 1.76 9.22 -18.64
CA LEU A 36 0.49 9.65 -18.03
C LEU A 36 -0.37 8.48 -17.53
N LEU A 37 -0.45 7.38 -18.31
CA LEU A 37 -1.23 6.21 -17.93
C LEU A 37 -0.55 5.43 -16.80
N ASN A 38 0.79 5.33 -16.81
CA ASN A 38 1.56 4.75 -15.71
C ASN A 38 1.29 5.53 -14.41
N LEU A 39 1.41 6.85 -14.45
CA LEU A 39 1.14 7.71 -13.30
C LEU A 39 -0.30 7.56 -12.79
N TYR A 40 -1.27 7.56 -13.72
CA TYR A 40 -2.68 7.40 -13.37
C TYR A 40 -2.97 6.04 -12.72
N LEU A 41 -2.43 4.95 -13.27
CA LEU A 41 -2.59 3.61 -12.72
C LEU A 41 -1.89 3.46 -11.38
N ALA A 42 -0.67 4.02 -11.23
CA ALA A 42 0.05 4.02 -9.97
C ALA A 42 -0.71 4.79 -8.88
N PHE A 43 -1.33 5.91 -9.23
CA PHE A 43 -2.15 6.69 -8.31
C PHE A 43 -3.43 5.93 -7.92
N LEU A 44 -4.22 5.51 -8.90
CA LEU A 44 -5.52 4.88 -8.65
C LEU A 44 -5.37 3.56 -7.87
N SER A 45 -4.37 2.74 -8.21
CA SER A 45 -4.11 1.46 -7.53
C SER A 45 -3.71 1.64 -6.07
N ARG A 46 -2.84 2.61 -5.76
CA ARG A 46 -2.45 2.91 -4.36
C ARG A 46 -3.64 3.37 -3.52
N TRP A 47 -4.52 4.20 -4.07
CA TRP A 47 -5.76 4.62 -3.39
C TRP A 47 -6.74 3.47 -3.19
N ALA A 48 -6.96 2.64 -4.21
CA ALA A 48 -7.84 1.48 -4.12
C ALA A 48 -7.35 0.51 -3.02
N LEU A 49 -6.05 0.21 -2.99
CA LEU A 49 -5.44 -0.63 -1.97
C LEU A 49 -5.57 -0.01 -0.58
N PHE A 50 -5.30 1.28 -0.43
CA PHE A 50 -5.43 1.96 0.86
C PHE A 50 -6.87 1.85 1.40
N VAL A 51 -7.89 2.10 0.57
CA VAL A 51 -9.30 2.03 0.97
C VAL A 51 -9.70 0.60 1.33
N VAL A 52 -9.40 -0.38 0.47
CA VAL A 52 -9.76 -1.80 0.70
C VAL A 52 -9.14 -2.33 1.99
N PHE A 53 -7.83 -2.11 2.19
CA PHE A 53 -7.14 -2.60 3.38
C PHE A 53 -7.55 -1.84 4.64
N SER A 54 -7.91 -0.56 4.55
CA SER A 54 -8.48 0.18 5.68
C SER A 54 -9.82 -0.40 6.12
N ILE A 55 -10.70 -0.75 5.17
CA ILE A 55 -11.99 -1.40 5.49
C ILE A 55 -11.78 -2.76 6.14
N ILE A 56 -10.87 -3.59 5.60
CA ILE A 56 -10.52 -4.90 6.15
C ILE A 56 -9.98 -4.73 7.58
N SER A 57 -9.04 -3.82 7.79
CA SER A 57 -8.48 -3.56 9.12
C SER A 57 -9.53 -3.09 10.12
N LEU A 58 -10.41 -2.15 9.74
CA LEU A 58 -11.51 -1.70 10.60
C LEU A 58 -12.48 -2.81 10.98
N THR A 59 -12.70 -3.77 10.08
CA THR A 59 -13.67 -4.87 10.27
C THR A 59 -13.11 -5.96 11.18
N TYR A 60 -11.83 -6.31 11.01
CA TYR A 60 -11.24 -7.50 11.64
C TYR A 60 -10.27 -7.19 12.79
N ILE A 61 -9.88 -5.92 12.97
CA ILE A 61 -8.81 -5.53 13.89
C ILE A 61 -9.36 -4.43 14.81
N PRO A 62 -9.67 -4.77 16.07
CA PRO A 62 -10.32 -3.84 16.99
C PRO A 62 -9.40 -2.68 17.42
N GLU A 63 -8.09 -2.80 17.20
CA GLU A 63 -7.12 -1.75 17.48
C GLU A 63 -6.69 -1.02 16.19
N ASN A 64 -6.91 0.30 16.15
CA ASN A 64 -6.63 1.17 15.00
C ASN A 64 -5.14 1.27 14.60
N THR A 65 -4.26 0.55 15.28
CA THR A 65 -2.80 0.53 15.08
C THR A 65 -2.41 0.17 13.65
N LEU A 66 -3.14 -0.74 12.99
CA LEU A 66 -2.83 -1.11 11.61
C LEU A 66 -3.22 -0.05 10.58
N ILE A 67 -4.27 0.71 10.86
CA ILE A 67 -4.66 1.87 10.05
C ILE A 67 -3.59 2.95 10.16
N ALA A 68 -3.04 3.18 11.36
CA ALA A 68 -1.91 4.09 11.55
C ALA A 68 -0.65 3.63 10.79
N LEU A 69 -0.38 2.33 10.74
CA LEU A 69 0.71 1.77 9.93
C LEU A 69 0.47 1.93 8.42
N PHE A 70 -0.76 1.70 7.94
CA PHE A 70 -1.10 1.94 6.53
C PHE A 70 -0.98 3.41 6.15
N LEU A 71 -1.48 4.32 6.99
CA LEU A 71 -1.31 5.76 6.80
C LEU A 71 0.17 6.15 6.80
N LEU A 72 0.99 5.59 7.69
CA LEU A 72 2.42 5.87 7.74
C LEU A 72 3.14 5.41 6.46
N VAL A 73 2.89 4.19 5.99
CA VAL A 73 3.47 3.64 4.75
C VAL A 73 2.99 4.45 3.54
N TYR A 74 1.71 4.80 3.51
CA TYR A 74 1.11 5.61 2.45
C TYR A 74 1.71 7.02 2.39
N LEU A 75 1.80 7.72 3.52
CA LEU A 75 2.40 9.06 3.60
C LEU A 75 3.89 9.02 3.21
N ASN A 76 4.64 8.03 3.71
CA ASN A 76 6.07 7.91 3.40
C ASN A 76 6.33 7.68 1.91
N THR A 77 5.50 6.88 1.24
CA THR A 77 5.64 6.61 -0.21
C THR A 77 5.08 7.70 -1.11
N THR A 78 4.19 8.56 -0.60
CA THR A 78 3.63 9.71 -1.35
C THR A 78 4.53 10.93 -1.28
N PHE A 79 5.16 11.19 -0.13
CA PHE A 79 6.02 12.36 0.09
C PHE A 79 7.50 12.15 -0.25
N ASN A 80 7.94 10.91 -0.49
CA ASN A 80 9.31 10.62 -0.94
C ASN A 80 9.31 10.04 -2.36
N PRO A 81 9.13 10.89 -3.40
CA PRO A 81 9.19 10.48 -4.80
C PRO A 81 10.64 10.25 -5.26
N LYS A 82 11.42 9.43 -4.54
CA LYS A 82 12.68 8.92 -5.09
C LYS A 82 12.36 7.61 -5.78
N LEU A 83 12.12 7.68 -7.10
CA LEU A 83 12.39 6.64 -8.14
C LEU A 83 11.47 6.78 -9.38
N VAL A 84 11.39 7.97 -9.97
CA VAL A 84 11.00 8.10 -11.40
C VAL A 84 11.93 9.07 -12.14
N ILE A 85 12.58 10.01 -11.45
CA ILE A 85 13.40 11.05 -12.09
C ILE A 85 14.81 10.57 -12.50
N SER A 86 15.33 9.46 -11.94
CA SER A 86 16.71 8.99 -12.29
C SER A 86 16.81 8.07 -13.50
N GLN A 87 15.73 7.86 -14.27
CA GLN A 87 15.77 7.16 -15.57
C GLN A 87 15.68 8.12 -16.76
N HIS A 88 15.46 9.42 -16.52
CA HIS A 88 15.56 10.48 -17.53
C HIS A 88 16.63 11.50 -17.10
N GLY A 89 17.86 11.02 -16.92
CA GLY A 89 19.04 11.86 -16.93
C GLY A 89 19.62 11.87 -18.34
N LEU A 90 19.51 13.02 -19.01
CA LEU A 90 20.31 13.50 -20.15
C LEU A 90 20.33 12.64 -21.42
#